data_AF-A0AAW9X8N2-F1
#
_entry.id   AF-A0AAW9X8N2-F1
#
_cell.length_a   1.000
_cell.length_b   1.000
_cell.length_c   1.000
_cell.angle_alpha   90.00
_cell.angle_beta   90.00
_cell.angle_gamma   90.00
#
_symmetry.space_group_name_H-M   'P 1'
#
loop_
_entity.id
_entity.type
_entity.pdbx_description
1 polymer ?
#
loop_
_entity_poly.entity_id
_entity_poly.type
_entity_poly.pdbx_seq_one_letter_code
_entity_poly.pdbx_strand_id
1 'polypeptide(L)'
;AEMTALRKQARQLGDNTAASADDAAGAQIIIAKAGGDVDAIQAATPVTLNMALANRRTMEENAALLMGMKSAFQLSNDKVAHIGDVLSMTMNKTAADFDGMSDALTYAAPVAKNAGVSIEETAAMVGALHDAKITGSMAGTGSRAVLSRLQAPTGKAWDALKELGVKTSDSKGNTRPIFTILKEMQASFEKNRLGTAQQAEYMKTIFGEEASSAAAVLMTAASTGKLDKLTAAFKASDGKTAELVNIMQDNLGGDFKEFQSAYEAVGTDLFDQQEGALRKLTQTAT
;
A
#
# COMPACT_ATOMS: atom_id res chain seq x y z
N ALA A 1 9.67 -15.28 -26.94
CA ALA A 1 8.21 -15.09 -26.80
C ALA A 1 7.92 -14.15 -25.63
N GLU A 2 8.37 -14.49 -24.42
CA GLU A 2 8.13 -13.71 -23.19
C GLU A 2 8.68 -12.28 -23.25
N MET A 3 9.96 -12.09 -23.54
CA MET A 3 10.55 -10.75 -23.71
C MET A 3 9.89 -9.93 -24.83
N THR A 4 9.36 -10.60 -25.87
CA THR A 4 8.62 -9.92 -26.95
C THR A 4 7.29 -9.39 -26.44
N ALA A 5 6.58 -10.17 -25.61
CA ALA A 5 5.32 -9.73 -25.01
C ALA A 5 5.53 -8.55 -24.04
N LEU A 6 6.59 -8.58 -23.23
CA LEU A 6 6.92 -7.49 -22.31
C LEU A 6 7.31 -6.19 -23.05
N ARG A 7 8.15 -6.30 -24.10
CA ARG A 7 8.46 -5.17 -24.98
C ARG A 7 7.21 -4.59 -25.63
N LYS A 8 6.32 -5.45 -26.13
CA LYS A 8 5.04 -5.01 -26.71
C LYS A 8 4.20 -4.26 -25.69
N GLN A 9 4.10 -4.76 -24.45
CA GLN A 9 3.37 -4.08 -23.39
C GLN A 9 3.99 -2.72 -23.03
N ALA A 10 5.31 -2.67 -22.84
CA ALA A 10 6.00 -1.43 -22.50
C ALA A 10 5.76 -0.37 -23.57
N ARG A 11 5.82 -0.77 -24.84
CA ARG A 11 5.52 0.09 -25.98
C ARG A 11 4.06 0.51 -26.02
N GLN A 12 3.11 -0.41 -25.87
CA GLN A 12 1.68 -0.08 -25.80
C GLN A 12 1.34 0.90 -24.68
N LEU A 13 2.02 0.81 -23.54
CA LEU A 13 1.84 1.79 -22.45
C LEU A 13 2.48 3.13 -22.83
N GLY A 14 3.66 3.12 -23.45
CA GLY A 14 4.31 4.31 -24.01
C GLY A 14 3.43 5.07 -25.00
N ASP A 15 2.83 4.33 -25.93
CA ASP A 15 2.06 4.86 -27.04
C ASP A 15 0.70 5.45 -26.62
N ASN A 16 0.09 4.90 -25.56
CA ASN A 16 -1.30 5.20 -25.20
C ASN A 16 -1.46 5.90 -23.85
N THR A 17 -0.36 6.27 -23.19
CA THR A 17 -0.40 6.83 -21.85
C THR A 17 0.64 7.94 -21.69
N ALA A 18 0.58 8.66 -20.56
CA ALA A 18 1.52 9.73 -20.26
C ALA A 18 2.89 9.24 -19.75
N ALA A 19 3.13 7.92 -19.67
CA ALA A 19 4.43 7.35 -19.33
C ALA A 19 5.18 6.93 -20.59
N SER A 20 6.51 6.94 -20.56
CA SER A 20 7.32 6.47 -21.69
C SER A 20 7.45 4.94 -21.70
N ALA A 21 7.82 4.38 -22.86
CA ALA A 21 8.15 2.96 -22.97
C ALA A 21 9.34 2.57 -22.07
N ASP A 22 10.27 3.50 -21.82
CA ASP A 22 11.41 3.30 -20.92
C ASP A 22 10.97 3.23 -19.45
N ASP A 23 10.04 4.10 -19.02
CA ASP A 23 9.46 4.04 -17.66
C ASP A 23 8.75 2.70 -17.42
N ALA A 24 7.98 2.24 -18.42
CA ALA A 24 7.31 0.96 -18.37
C ALA A 24 8.32 -0.20 -18.29
N ALA A 25 9.40 -0.17 -19.09
CA ALA A 25 10.46 -1.16 -19.04
C ALA A 25 11.21 -1.15 -17.70
N GLY A 26 11.48 0.03 -17.13
CA GLY A 26 12.08 0.20 -15.81
C GLY A 26 11.24 -0.47 -14.71
N ALA A 27 9.94 -0.23 -14.70
CA ALA A 27 9.01 -0.89 -13.79
C ALA A 27 8.96 -2.41 -13.98
N GLN A 28 8.91 -2.90 -15.23
CA GLN A 28 8.96 -4.33 -15.53
C GLN A 28 10.22 -5.00 -14.96
N ILE A 29 11.37 -4.33 -15.03
CA ILE A 29 12.63 -4.81 -14.42
C ILE A 29 12.52 -4.89 -12.90
N ILE A 30 11.92 -3.90 -12.24
CA ILE A 30 11.70 -3.93 -10.79
C ILE A 30 10.76 -5.07 -10.40
N ILE A 31 9.66 -5.27 -11.14
CA ILE A 31 8.72 -6.37 -10.90
C ILE A 31 9.41 -7.73 -11.07
N ALA A 32 10.23 -7.89 -12.11
CA ALA A 32 11.02 -9.10 -12.33
C ALA A 32 12.04 -9.35 -11.21
N LYS A 33 12.75 -8.31 -10.76
CA LYS A 33 13.70 -8.38 -9.62
C LYS A 33 13.01 -8.75 -8.31
N ALA A 34 11.76 -8.36 -8.14
CA ALA A 34 10.92 -8.76 -7.01
C ALA A 34 10.40 -10.21 -7.11
N GLY A 35 10.81 -10.97 -8.13
CA GLY A 35 10.45 -12.37 -8.35
C GLY A 35 9.17 -12.56 -9.17
N GLY A 36 8.68 -11.52 -9.85
CA GLY A 36 7.53 -11.62 -10.75
C GLY A 36 7.88 -12.41 -12.01
N ASP A 37 7.02 -13.36 -12.37
CA ASP A 37 7.01 -14.00 -13.69
C ASP A 37 6.36 -13.09 -14.75
N VAL A 38 6.29 -13.56 -16.00
CA VAL A 38 5.73 -12.79 -17.12
C VAL A 38 4.30 -12.37 -16.84
N ASP A 39 3.48 -13.23 -16.26
CA ASP A 39 2.09 -12.95 -15.93
C ASP A 39 1.98 -11.90 -14.81
N ALA A 40 2.84 -12.00 -13.78
CA ALA A 40 2.93 -10.98 -12.73
C ALA A 40 3.34 -9.62 -13.30
N ILE A 41 4.32 -9.59 -14.20
CA ILE A 41 4.77 -8.37 -14.86
C ILE A 41 3.62 -7.77 -15.66
N GLN A 42 2.96 -8.58 -16.49
CA GLN A 42 1.84 -8.11 -17.30
C GLN A 42 0.69 -7.54 -16.46
N ALA A 43 0.38 -8.17 -15.31
CA ALA A 43 -0.66 -7.70 -14.40
C ALA A 43 -0.23 -6.44 -13.62
N ALA A 44 1.03 -6.34 -13.20
CA ALA A 44 1.52 -5.29 -12.31
C ALA A 44 1.89 -3.99 -13.05
N THR A 45 2.37 -4.05 -14.29
CA THR A 45 2.81 -2.85 -15.02
C THR A 45 1.69 -1.82 -15.21
N PRO A 46 0.45 -2.17 -15.62
CA PRO A 46 -0.64 -1.19 -15.74
C PRO A 46 -1.07 -0.60 -14.39
N VAL A 47 -1.07 -1.42 -13.34
CA VAL A 47 -1.37 -0.96 -11.97
C VAL A 47 -0.33 0.04 -11.49
N THR A 48 0.95 -0.28 -11.73
CA THR A 48 2.09 0.58 -11.40
C THR A 48 2.01 1.92 -12.10
N LEU A 49 1.66 1.92 -13.39
CA LEU A 49 1.44 3.14 -14.16
C LEU A 49 0.36 4.01 -13.52
N ASN A 50 -0.81 3.43 -13.24
CA ASN A 50 -1.92 4.18 -12.66
C ASN A 50 -1.55 4.77 -11.28
N MET A 51 -0.83 4.01 -10.45
CA MET A 51 -0.31 4.53 -9.19
C MET A 51 0.66 5.70 -9.42
N ALA A 52 1.62 5.56 -10.34
CA ALA A 52 2.59 6.60 -10.68
C ALA A 52 1.91 7.90 -11.16
N LEU A 53 0.88 7.79 -12.00
CA LEU A 53 0.09 8.92 -12.46
C LEU A 53 -0.71 9.57 -11.31
N ALA A 54 -1.30 8.75 -10.44
CA ALA A 54 -2.12 9.22 -9.32
C ALA A 54 -1.30 9.95 -8.24
N ASN A 55 -0.11 9.43 -7.90
CA ASN A 55 0.71 9.94 -6.80
C ASN A 55 1.93 10.76 -7.26
N ARG A 56 2.16 10.87 -8.57
CA ARG A 56 3.27 11.62 -9.19
C ARG A 56 4.67 11.12 -8.78
N ARG A 57 4.80 9.82 -8.48
CA ARG A 57 6.09 9.14 -8.28
C ARG A 57 6.45 8.26 -9.48
N THR A 58 7.70 7.82 -9.57
CA THR A 58 8.13 7.05 -10.74
C THR A 58 7.46 5.68 -10.79
N MET A 59 7.42 5.07 -11.98
CA MET A 59 6.88 3.71 -12.10
C MET A 59 7.77 2.70 -11.35
N GLU A 60 9.08 2.89 -11.28
CA GLU A 60 9.97 2.02 -10.51
C GLU A 60 9.68 2.05 -9.01
N GLU A 61 9.48 3.25 -8.45
CA GLU A 61 9.15 3.42 -7.02
C GLU A 61 7.81 2.72 -6.71
N ASN A 62 6.81 2.94 -7.55
CA ASN A 62 5.50 2.29 -7.40
C ASN A 62 5.56 0.78 -7.58
N ALA A 63 6.35 0.28 -8.52
CA ALA A 63 6.57 -1.16 -8.72
C ALA A 63 7.20 -1.80 -7.47
N ALA A 64 8.20 -1.14 -6.89
CA ALA A 64 8.87 -1.64 -5.69
C ALA A 64 7.91 -1.71 -4.50
N LEU A 65 7.12 -0.66 -4.27
CA LEU A 65 6.12 -0.63 -3.21
C LEU A 65 5.03 -1.70 -3.42
N LEU A 66 4.45 -1.76 -4.63
CA LEU A 66 3.39 -2.69 -4.99
C LEU A 66 3.84 -4.16 -4.80
N MET A 67 5.01 -4.50 -5.32
CA MET A 67 5.54 -5.87 -5.23
C MET A 67 6.04 -6.21 -3.82
N GLY A 68 6.62 -5.25 -3.11
CA GLY A 68 6.99 -5.41 -1.70
C GLY A 68 5.77 -5.72 -0.84
N MET A 69 4.67 -5.00 -1.06
CA MET A 69 3.40 -5.19 -0.37
C MET A 69 2.79 -6.57 -0.65
N LYS A 70 2.72 -6.96 -1.94
CA LYS A 70 2.28 -8.30 -2.36
C LYS A 70 3.09 -9.40 -1.69
N SER A 71 4.42 -9.26 -1.68
CA SER A 71 5.33 -10.23 -1.08
C SER A 71 5.16 -10.31 0.44
N ALA A 72 5.09 -9.17 1.13
CA ALA A 72 4.93 -9.11 2.59
C ALA A 72 3.64 -9.79 3.06
N PHE A 73 2.55 -9.65 2.29
CA PHE A 73 1.28 -10.30 2.58
C PHE A 73 1.12 -11.69 1.95
N GLN A 74 2.10 -12.14 1.15
CA GLN A 74 2.07 -13.41 0.43
C GLN A 74 0.82 -13.55 -0.47
N LEU A 75 0.44 -12.46 -1.14
CA LEU A 75 -0.72 -12.40 -2.02
C LEU A 75 -0.40 -12.88 -3.43
N SER A 76 -1.42 -13.45 -4.07
CA SER A 76 -1.39 -13.93 -5.45
C SER A 76 -1.41 -12.78 -6.47
N ASN A 77 -1.04 -13.09 -7.72
CA ASN A 77 -0.92 -12.08 -8.79
C ASN A 77 -2.29 -11.43 -9.12
N ASP A 78 -3.41 -12.13 -8.96
CA ASP A 78 -4.76 -11.58 -9.17
C ASP A 78 -5.14 -10.48 -8.16
N LYS A 79 -4.38 -10.33 -7.07
CA LYS A 79 -4.59 -9.28 -6.07
C LYS A 79 -3.77 -8.02 -6.31
N VAL A 80 -2.89 -8.00 -7.32
CA VAL A 80 -2.01 -6.86 -7.57
C VAL A 80 -2.79 -5.57 -7.83
N ALA A 81 -3.86 -5.63 -8.63
CA ALA A 81 -4.72 -4.47 -8.87
C ALA A 81 -5.34 -3.94 -7.57
N HIS A 82 -5.92 -4.83 -6.77
CA HIS A 82 -6.50 -4.48 -5.47
C HIS A 82 -5.47 -3.86 -4.52
N ILE A 83 -4.25 -4.40 -4.46
CA ILE A 83 -3.17 -3.83 -3.64
C ILE A 83 -2.89 -2.39 -4.09
N GLY A 84 -2.71 -2.15 -5.39
CA GLY A 84 -2.47 -0.81 -5.92
C GLY A 84 -3.59 0.17 -5.58
N ASP A 85 -4.85 -0.28 -5.66
CA ASP A 85 -6.01 0.51 -5.28
C ASP A 85 -6.06 0.83 -3.79
N VAL A 86 -5.78 -0.13 -2.90
CA VAL A 86 -5.69 0.10 -1.45
C VAL A 86 -4.60 1.12 -1.13
N LEU A 87 -3.41 0.99 -1.73
CA LEU A 87 -2.29 1.89 -1.51
C LEU A 87 -2.60 3.32 -1.98
N SER A 88 -3.07 3.48 -3.21
CA SER A 88 -3.49 4.79 -3.75
C SER A 88 -4.61 5.41 -2.92
N MET A 89 -5.65 4.64 -2.58
CA MET A 89 -6.76 5.15 -1.79
C MET A 89 -6.39 5.50 -0.37
N THR A 90 -5.36 4.86 0.20
CA THR A 90 -4.83 5.26 1.50
C THR A 90 -4.23 6.65 1.45
N MET A 91 -3.40 6.94 0.45
CA MET A 91 -2.85 8.29 0.25
C MET A 91 -3.94 9.33 -0.04
N ASN A 92 -4.99 8.95 -0.78
CA ASN A 92 -6.07 9.88 -1.15
C ASN A 92 -7.09 10.14 -0.03
N LYS A 93 -7.21 9.24 0.96
CA LYS A 93 -8.20 9.34 2.05
C LYS A 93 -7.61 9.76 3.38
N THR A 94 -6.28 9.88 3.48
CA THR A 94 -5.57 10.22 4.71
C THR A 94 -4.43 11.19 4.42
N ALA A 95 -3.73 11.66 5.45
CA ALA A 95 -2.54 12.49 5.31
C ALA A 95 -1.27 11.68 4.98
N ALA A 96 -1.42 10.45 4.47
CA ALA A 96 -0.30 9.64 4.02
C ALA A 96 0.22 10.10 2.65
N ASP A 97 1.53 10.27 2.55
CA ASP A 97 2.24 10.45 1.29
C ASP A 97 2.95 9.16 0.89
N PHE A 98 3.52 9.14 -0.32
CA PHE A 98 4.19 7.96 -0.86
C PHE A 98 5.33 7.47 0.05
N ASP A 99 6.24 8.38 0.43
CA ASP A 99 7.43 8.02 1.20
C ASP A 99 7.06 7.50 2.58
N GLY A 100 6.21 8.23 3.30
CA GLY A 100 5.84 7.83 4.64
C GLY A 100 5.02 6.54 4.65
N MET A 101 4.17 6.30 3.64
CA MET A 101 3.46 5.04 3.54
C MET A 101 4.40 3.87 3.20
N SER A 102 5.35 4.06 2.28
CA SER A 102 6.37 3.06 1.92
C SER A 102 7.22 2.67 3.13
N ASP A 103 7.70 3.67 3.89
CA ASP A 103 8.44 3.46 5.12
C ASP A 103 7.61 2.74 6.18
N ALA A 104 6.37 3.17 6.39
CA ALA A 104 5.49 2.60 7.40
C ALA A 104 5.18 1.12 7.13
N LEU A 105 4.83 0.79 5.88
CA LEU A 105 4.44 -0.56 5.49
C LEU A 105 5.63 -1.53 5.56
N THR A 106 6.86 -1.08 5.35
CA THR A 106 8.07 -1.90 5.55
C THR A 106 8.13 -2.52 6.95
N TYR A 107 7.67 -1.81 7.99
CA TYR A 107 7.64 -2.33 9.36
C TYR A 107 6.33 -3.00 9.75
N ALA A 108 5.19 -2.47 9.28
CA ALA A 108 3.88 -2.93 9.71
C ALA A 108 3.42 -4.20 8.97
N ALA A 109 3.69 -4.31 7.67
CA ALA A 109 3.13 -5.34 6.81
C ALA A 109 3.45 -6.79 7.23
N PRO A 110 4.71 -7.16 7.52
CA PRO A 110 5.04 -8.54 7.87
C PRO A 110 4.37 -8.99 9.19
N VAL A 111 4.26 -8.07 10.15
CA VAL A 111 3.65 -8.35 11.45
C VAL A 111 2.13 -8.42 11.34
N ALA A 112 1.51 -7.54 10.55
CA ALA A 112 0.08 -7.58 10.27
C ALA A 112 -0.34 -8.91 9.63
N LYS A 113 0.40 -9.35 8.60
CA LYS A 113 0.16 -10.65 7.97
C LYS A 113 0.22 -11.79 8.99
N ASN A 114 1.24 -11.80 9.85
CA ASN A 114 1.39 -12.83 10.90
C ASN A 114 0.29 -12.74 11.97
N ALA A 115 -0.29 -11.56 12.19
CA ALA A 115 -1.42 -11.33 13.08
C ALA A 115 -2.77 -11.64 12.44
N GLY A 116 -2.81 -12.05 11.17
CA GLY A 116 -4.05 -12.29 10.42
C GLY A 116 -4.81 -11.00 10.08
N VAL A 117 -4.13 -9.85 10.16
CA VAL A 117 -4.69 -8.54 9.80
C VAL A 117 -4.55 -8.34 8.31
N SER A 118 -5.60 -7.84 7.66
CA SER A 118 -5.65 -7.63 6.22
C SER A 118 -4.81 -6.42 5.77
N ILE A 119 -4.54 -6.31 4.47
CA ILE A 119 -3.81 -5.16 3.91
C ILE A 119 -4.60 -3.86 4.13
N GLU A 120 -5.92 -3.92 4.02
CA GLU A 120 -6.85 -2.81 4.18
C GLU A 120 -6.92 -2.33 5.63
N GLU A 121 -6.90 -3.25 6.60
CA GLU A 121 -6.80 -2.89 8.02
C GLU A 121 -5.43 -2.30 8.33
N THR A 122 -4.36 -2.86 7.77
CA THR A 122 -2.99 -2.36 7.97
C THR A 122 -2.83 -0.95 7.40
N ALA A 123 -3.32 -0.72 6.18
CA ALA A 123 -3.31 0.58 5.54
C ALA A 123 -4.20 1.59 6.30
N ALA A 124 -5.33 1.16 6.85
CA ALA A 124 -6.18 2.00 7.70
C ALA A 124 -5.47 2.43 9.00
N MET A 125 -4.72 1.53 9.63
CA MET A 125 -3.90 1.86 10.81
C MET A 125 -2.83 2.90 10.46
N VAL A 126 -2.05 2.65 9.41
CA VAL A 126 -0.99 3.57 8.95
C VAL A 126 -1.57 4.93 8.58
N GLY A 127 -2.64 4.97 7.78
CA GLY A 127 -3.29 6.21 7.37
C GLY A 127 -3.88 7.00 8.56
N ALA A 128 -4.49 6.31 9.54
CA ALA A 128 -5.01 6.96 10.75
C ALA A 128 -3.90 7.57 11.62
N LEU A 129 -2.72 6.94 11.67
CA LEU A 129 -1.54 7.49 12.34
C LEU A 129 -0.99 8.72 11.62
N HIS A 130 -0.94 8.68 10.29
CA HIS A 130 -0.53 9.82 9.47
C HIS A 130 -1.44 11.04 9.66
N ASP A 131 -2.76 10.83 9.75
CA ASP A 131 -3.71 11.91 10.08
C ASP A 131 -3.42 12.56 11.44
N ALA A 132 -2.84 11.79 12.38
CA ALA A 132 -2.39 12.27 13.68
C ALA A 132 -0.93 12.74 13.69
N LYS A 133 -0.30 12.93 12.53
CA LYS A 133 1.11 13.35 12.35
C LYS A 133 2.15 12.36 12.87
N ILE A 134 1.76 11.10 13.11
CA ILE A 134 2.69 9.99 13.33
C ILE A 134 2.91 9.36 11.95
N THR A 135 4.00 9.72 11.27
CA THR A 135 4.24 9.39 9.86
C THR A 135 5.43 8.45 9.66
N GLY A 136 5.53 7.84 8.48
CA GLY A 136 6.74 7.11 8.07
C GLY A 136 7.06 5.94 8.98
N SER A 137 8.35 5.79 9.29
CA SER A 137 8.84 4.76 10.20
C SER A 137 8.17 4.77 11.58
N MET A 138 7.72 5.92 12.09
CA MET A 138 6.99 5.99 13.37
C MET A 138 5.60 5.36 13.25
N ALA A 139 4.90 5.59 12.13
CA ALA A 139 3.61 4.96 11.87
C ALA A 139 3.74 3.44 11.75
N GLY A 140 4.79 3.00 11.04
CA GLY A 140 5.10 1.58 10.84
C GLY A 140 5.46 0.87 12.13
N THR A 141 6.40 1.42 12.91
CA THR A 141 6.85 0.86 14.19
C THR A 141 5.75 0.89 15.24
N GLY A 142 4.96 1.96 15.30
CA GLY A 142 3.78 2.07 16.17
C GLY A 142 2.72 1.02 15.84
N SER A 143 2.35 0.86 14.56
CA SER A 143 1.41 -0.17 14.12
C SER A 143 1.92 -1.58 14.45
N ARG A 144 3.19 -1.86 14.13
CA ARG A 144 3.84 -3.13 14.48
C ARG A 144 3.80 -3.41 15.99
N ALA A 145 4.08 -2.41 16.81
CA ALA A 145 4.08 -2.56 18.27
C ALA A 145 2.66 -2.89 18.79
N VAL A 146 1.64 -2.17 18.33
CA VAL A 146 0.24 -2.43 18.69
C VAL A 146 -0.16 -3.86 18.31
N LEU A 147 0.12 -4.28 17.07
CA LEU A 147 -0.18 -5.63 16.59
C LEU A 147 0.51 -6.70 17.43
N SER A 148 1.82 -6.55 17.63
CA SER A 148 2.62 -7.54 18.35
C SER A 148 2.22 -7.67 19.82
N ARG A 149 1.94 -6.55 20.50
CA ARG A 149 1.58 -6.52 21.92
C ARG A 149 0.19 -7.10 22.18
N LEU A 150 -0.74 -6.93 21.25
CA LEU A 150 -2.07 -7.53 21.35
C LEU A 150 -2.09 -9.00 20.92
N GLN A 151 -1.25 -9.39 19.96
CA GLN A 151 -1.13 -10.78 19.52
C GLN A 151 -0.55 -11.69 20.62
N ALA A 152 0.47 -11.21 21.33
CA ALA A 152 1.15 -11.98 22.37
C ALA A 152 1.42 -11.13 23.62
N PRO A 153 0.39 -10.70 24.36
CA PRO A 153 0.58 -9.97 25.60
C PRO A 153 1.25 -10.87 26.65
N THR A 154 2.26 -10.34 27.34
CA THR A 154 3.02 -11.06 28.37
C THR A 154 3.23 -10.20 29.61
N GLY A 155 3.44 -10.86 30.75
CA GLY A 155 3.69 -10.21 32.04
C GLY A 155 2.64 -9.15 32.36
N LYS A 156 3.09 -7.95 32.75
CA LYS A 156 2.22 -6.84 33.16
C LYS A 156 1.22 -6.40 32.09
N ALA A 157 1.55 -6.54 30.81
CA ALA A 157 0.61 -6.21 29.74
C ALA A 157 -0.62 -7.15 29.75
N TRP A 158 -0.40 -8.44 30.05
CA TRP A 158 -1.48 -9.41 30.18
C TRP A 158 -2.34 -9.13 31.42
N ASP A 159 -1.72 -8.83 32.56
CA ASP A 159 -2.42 -8.47 33.79
C ASP A 159 -3.30 -7.23 33.57
N ALA A 160 -2.75 -6.19 32.94
CA ALA A 160 -3.45 -4.96 32.61
C ALA A 160 -4.67 -5.20 31.68
N LEU A 161 -4.52 -5.99 30.62
CA LEU A 161 -5.63 -6.34 29.73
C LEU A 161 -6.72 -7.14 30.47
N LYS A 162 -6.33 -8.02 31.38
CA LYS A 162 -7.24 -8.80 32.22
C LYS A 162 -8.02 -7.92 33.19
N GLU A 163 -7.38 -6.94 33.83
CA GLU A 163 -8.03 -5.93 34.67
C GLU A 163 -9.06 -5.12 33.89
N LEU A 164 -8.75 -4.77 32.65
CA LEU A 164 -9.69 -4.09 31.75
C LEU A 164 -10.82 -5.00 31.25
N GLY A 165 -10.75 -6.31 31.50
CA GLY A 165 -11.72 -7.29 31.02
C GLY A 165 -11.63 -7.57 29.52
N VAL A 166 -10.49 -7.26 28.89
CA VAL A 166 -10.28 -7.39 27.44
C VAL A 166 -9.56 -8.70 27.14
N LYS A 167 -10.15 -9.51 26.26
CA LYS A 167 -9.53 -10.74 25.75
C LYS A 167 -8.88 -10.46 24.42
N THR A 168 -7.62 -10.83 24.24
CA THR A 168 -6.94 -10.66 22.95
C THR A 168 -6.97 -11.89 22.06
N SER A 169 -7.27 -13.07 22.61
CA SER A 169 -7.40 -14.32 21.88
C SER A 169 -8.81 -14.92 21.95
N ASP A 170 -9.18 -15.65 20.90
CA ASP A 170 -10.39 -16.46 20.85
C ASP A 170 -10.21 -17.80 21.61
N SER A 171 -11.25 -18.62 21.65
CA SER A 171 -11.21 -19.92 22.33
C SER A 171 -10.25 -20.94 21.68
N LYS A 172 -9.77 -20.68 20.46
CA LYS A 172 -8.82 -21.52 19.72
C LYS A 172 -7.38 -20.99 19.82
N GLY A 173 -7.16 -19.86 20.50
CA GLY A 173 -5.86 -19.22 20.66
C GLY A 173 -5.48 -18.29 19.51
N ASN A 174 -6.39 -18.00 18.56
CA ASN A 174 -6.12 -17.02 17.52
C ASN A 174 -6.33 -15.60 18.06
N THR A 175 -5.55 -14.64 17.55
CA THR A 175 -5.77 -13.22 17.85
C THR A 175 -7.18 -12.81 17.40
N ARG A 176 -7.91 -12.13 18.30
CA ARG A 176 -9.21 -11.53 17.96
C ARG A 176 -9.00 -10.32 17.05
N PRO A 177 -10.04 -9.87 16.31
CA PRO A 177 -9.91 -8.69 15.45
C PRO A 177 -9.37 -7.48 16.22
N ILE A 178 -8.24 -6.93 15.77
CA ILE A 178 -7.47 -5.91 16.50
C ILE A 178 -8.33 -4.67 16.79
N PHE A 179 -9.15 -4.22 15.84
CA PHE A 179 -10.02 -3.06 16.05
C PHE A 179 -11.09 -3.32 17.10
N THR A 180 -11.55 -4.57 17.25
CA THR A 180 -12.48 -4.95 18.31
C THR A 180 -11.81 -4.87 19.67
N ILE A 181 -10.59 -5.41 19.80
CA ILE A 181 -9.81 -5.31 21.04
C ILE A 181 -9.60 -3.84 21.43
N LEU A 182 -9.19 -2.99 20.50
CA LEU A 182 -9.00 -1.56 20.73
C LEU A 182 -10.30 -0.85 21.18
N LYS A 183 -11.44 -1.16 20.55
CA LYS A 183 -12.76 -0.64 20.97
C LYS A 183 -13.13 -1.08 22.38
N GLU A 184 -12.88 -2.35 22.73
CA GLU A 184 -13.16 -2.89 24.06
C GLU A 184 -12.28 -2.24 25.14
N MET A 185 -11.01 -1.96 24.84
CA MET A 185 -10.12 -1.21 25.73
C MET A 185 -10.67 0.20 26.00
N GLN A 186 -11.05 0.94 24.96
CA GLN A 186 -11.66 2.27 25.11
C GLN A 186 -12.96 2.20 25.92
N ALA A 187 -13.84 1.25 25.62
CA ALA A 187 -15.10 1.07 26.34
C ALA A 187 -14.87 0.74 27.83
N SER A 188 -13.80 -0.02 28.13
CA SER A 188 -13.40 -0.30 29.52
C SER A 188 -12.92 0.95 30.24
N PHE A 189 -12.12 1.81 29.58
CA PHE A 189 -11.69 3.09 30.15
C PHE A 189 -12.89 3.99 30.49
N GLU A 190 -13.86 4.09 29.59
CA GLU A 190 -15.07 4.89 29.78
C GLU A 190 -15.98 4.33 30.87
N LYS A 191 -16.25 3.02 30.84
CA LYS A 191 -17.09 2.33 31.84
C LYS A 191 -16.55 2.50 33.25
N ASN A 192 -15.23 2.40 33.42
CA ASN A 192 -14.56 2.53 34.71
C ASN A 192 -14.22 3.98 35.09
N ARG A 193 -14.57 4.96 34.24
CA ARG A 193 -14.32 6.40 34.45
C ARG A 193 -12.84 6.69 34.76
N LEU A 194 -11.94 6.00 34.07
CA LEU A 194 -10.49 6.14 34.31
C LEU A 194 -10.04 7.55 33.94
N GLY A 195 -9.29 8.19 34.83
CA GLY A 195 -8.67 9.49 34.57
C GLY A 195 -7.53 9.39 33.55
N THR A 196 -7.12 10.52 32.98
CA THR A 196 -6.08 10.57 31.93
C THR A 196 -4.74 9.94 32.37
N ALA A 197 -4.34 10.12 33.64
CA ALA A 197 -3.13 9.50 34.19
C ALA A 197 -3.22 7.97 34.23
N GLN A 198 -4.37 7.41 34.64
CA GLN A 198 -4.60 5.96 34.69
C GLN A 198 -4.64 5.37 33.28
N GLN A 199 -5.33 6.04 32.36
CA GLN A 199 -5.33 5.62 30.95
C GLN A 199 -3.91 5.58 30.38
N ALA A 200 -3.10 6.62 30.63
CA ALA A 200 -1.71 6.65 30.19
C ALA A 200 -0.88 5.51 30.80
N GLU A 201 -1.08 5.17 32.07
CA GLU A 201 -0.41 4.03 32.72
C GLU A 201 -0.78 2.69 32.07
N TYR A 202 -2.07 2.46 31.78
CA TYR A 202 -2.51 1.27 31.05
C TYR A 202 -1.90 1.21 29.65
N MET A 203 -1.91 2.33 28.91
CA MET A 203 -1.35 2.40 27.57
C MET A 203 0.16 2.10 27.56
N LYS A 204 0.92 2.67 28.50
CA LYS A 204 2.36 2.42 28.65
C LYS A 204 2.65 0.98 29.07
N THR A 205 1.85 0.43 29.98
CA THR A 205 2.01 -0.95 30.44
C THR A 205 1.76 -1.96 29.33
N ILE A 206 0.71 -1.74 28.54
CA ILE A 206 0.27 -2.67 27.49
C ILE A 206 1.16 -2.54 26.25
N PHE A 207 1.38 -1.32 25.77
CA PHE A 207 2.03 -1.08 24.48
C PHE A 207 3.51 -0.69 24.59
N GLY A 208 3.95 -0.26 25.76
CA GLY A 208 5.27 0.33 25.99
C GLY A 208 5.25 1.86 25.86
N GLU A 209 6.27 2.52 26.42
CA GLU A 209 6.39 3.98 26.43
C GLU A 209 6.35 4.57 25.01
N GLU A 210 7.20 4.05 24.12
CA GLU A 210 7.38 4.57 22.75
C GLU A 210 6.14 4.40 21.87
N ALA A 211 5.42 3.28 22.02
CA ALA A 211 4.25 2.97 21.19
C ALA A 211 2.94 3.49 21.78
N SER A 212 2.95 4.02 23.01
CA SER A 212 1.74 4.46 23.72
C SER A 212 0.95 5.53 22.95
N SER A 213 1.66 6.44 22.26
CA SER A 213 1.06 7.49 21.44
C SER A 213 0.34 6.92 20.21
N ALA A 214 1.00 6.05 19.45
CA ALA A 214 0.41 5.36 18.30
C ALA A 214 -0.79 4.51 18.72
N ALA A 215 -0.66 3.78 19.83
CA ALA A 215 -1.74 2.98 20.38
C ALA A 215 -2.94 3.83 20.80
N ALA A 216 -2.73 5.00 21.41
CA ALA A 216 -3.81 5.91 21.80
C ALA A 216 -4.57 6.46 20.59
N VAL A 217 -3.84 6.84 19.54
CA VAL A 217 -4.42 7.28 18.26
C VAL A 217 -5.24 6.17 17.63
N LEU A 218 -4.69 4.96 17.53
CA LEU A 218 -5.37 3.81 16.94
C LEU A 218 -6.58 3.36 17.76
N MET A 219 -6.50 3.41 19.09
CA MET A 219 -7.62 3.13 19.98
C MET A 219 -8.76 4.12 19.77
N THR A 220 -8.45 5.42 19.68
CA THR A 220 -9.42 6.47 19.37
C THR A 220 -10.01 6.32 17.96
N ALA A 221 -9.18 6.00 16.97
CA ALA A 221 -9.63 5.77 15.60
C ALA A 221 -10.53 4.53 15.50
N ALA A 222 -10.27 3.49 16.30
CA ALA A 222 -11.12 2.30 16.38
C ALA A 222 -12.47 2.64 17.04
N SER A 223 -12.47 3.33 18.18
CA SER A 223 -13.68 3.66 18.93
C SER A 223 -14.64 4.60 18.20
N THR A 224 -14.08 5.55 17.45
CA THR A 224 -14.86 6.48 16.59
C THR A 224 -15.35 5.84 15.28
N GLY A 225 -14.98 4.59 15.00
CA GLY A 225 -15.29 3.88 13.77
C GLY A 225 -14.51 4.36 12.54
N LYS A 226 -13.48 5.21 12.73
CA LYS A 226 -12.63 5.69 11.63
C LYS A 226 -11.89 4.55 10.96
N LEU A 227 -11.32 3.63 11.73
CA LEU A 227 -10.61 2.47 11.18
C LEU A 227 -11.54 1.58 10.35
N ASP A 228 -12.76 1.30 10.82
CA ASP A 228 -13.71 0.49 10.05
C ASP A 228 -14.13 1.19 8.75
N LYS A 229 -14.34 2.50 8.78
CA LYS A 229 -14.68 3.30 7.60
C LYS A 229 -13.56 3.29 6.56
N LEU A 230 -12.31 3.47 7.00
CA LEU A 230 -11.14 3.39 6.12
C LEU A 230 -11.00 1.99 5.53
N THR A 231 -11.06 0.95 6.35
CA THR A 231 -11.00 -0.45 5.88
C THR A 231 -12.11 -0.77 4.90
N ALA A 232 -13.35 -0.32 5.15
CA ALA A 232 -14.46 -0.52 4.21
C ALA A 232 -14.23 0.20 2.88
N ALA A 233 -13.71 1.44 2.93
CA ALA A 233 -13.36 2.19 1.73
C ALA A 233 -12.25 1.51 0.92
N PHE A 234 -11.26 0.94 1.59
CA PHE A 234 -10.14 0.23 0.96
C PHE A 234 -10.56 -1.12 0.40
N LYS A 235 -11.45 -1.85 1.08
CA LYS A 235 -12.05 -3.08 0.52
C LYS A 235 -12.85 -2.82 -0.75
N ALA A 236 -13.50 -1.66 -0.83
CA ALA A 236 -14.30 -1.24 -1.99
C ALA A 236 -13.50 -0.38 -2.98
N SER A 237 -12.17 -0.44 -2.96
CA SER A 237 -11.30 0.44 -3.76
C SER A 237 -11.03 -0.04 -5.19
N ASP A 238 -11.48 -1.24 -5.57
CA ASP A 238 -11.21 -1.79 -6.90
C ASP A 238 -11.61 -0.82 -8.02
N GLY A 239 -10.65 -0.49 -8.89
CA GLY A 239 -10.81 0.43 -10.00
C GLY A 239 -10.70 1.93 -9.65
N LYS A 240 -10.58 2.28 -8.35
CA LYS A 240 -10.56 3.69 -7.93
C LYS A 240 -9.28 4.43 -8.31
N THR A 241 -8.14 3.76 -8.42
CA THR A 241 -6.92 4.42 -8.93
C THR A 241 -7.08 4.80 -10.39
N ALA A 242 -7.63 3.92 -11.22
CA ALA A 242 -7.89 4.22 -12.62
C ALA A 242 -8.91 5.35 -12.79
N GLU A 243 -9.99 5.34 -12.00
CA GLU A 243 -10.98 6.44 -11.97
C GLU A 243 -10.32 7.78 -11.62
N LEU A 244 -9.44 7.80 -10.62
CA LEU A 244 -8.69 9.00 -10.26
C LEU A 244 -7.78 9.49 -11.38
N VAL A 245 -7.04 8.58 -12.02
CA VAL A 245 -6.17 8.92 -13.16
C VAL A 245 -6.97 9.53 -14.30
N ASN A 246 -8.12 8.95 -14.65
CA ASN A 246 -9.01 9.49 -15.68
C ASN A 246 -9.44 10.92 -15.35
N ILE A 247 -9.84 11.18 -14.10
CA ILE A 247 -10.21 12.54 -13.65
C ILE A 247 -9.01 13.50 -13.73
N MET A 248 -7.81 13.04 -13.38
CA MET A 248 -6.60 13.87 -13.46
C MET A 248 -6.15 14.17 -14.89
N GLN A 249 -6.52 13.31 -15.85
CA GLN A 249 -6.19 13.44 -17.27
C GLN A 249 -7.28 14.14 -18.08
N ASP A 250 -8.51 14.24 -17.57
CA ASP A 250 -9.64 14.93 -18.21
C ASP A 250 -9.43 16.45 -18.24
N ASN A 251 -8.47 16.89 -19.04
CA ASN A 251 -8.13 18.28 -19.34
C ASN A 251 -7.29 18.36 -20.62
N LEU A 252 -7.24 19.56 -21.20
CA LEU A 252 -6.51 19.85 -22.45
C LEU A 252 -5.02 19.43 -22.42
N GLY A 253 -4.37 19.47 -21.24
CA GLY A 253 -2.99 19.01 -21.10
C GLY A 253 -2.85 17.49 -21.17
N GLY A 254 -3.84 16.76 -20.67
CA GLY A 254 -3.97 15.31 -20.86
C GLY A 254 -4.20 14.95 -22.33
N ASP A 255 -5.15 15.62 -22.98
CA ASP A 255 -5.44 15.44 -24.41
C ASP A 255 -4.19 15.66 -25.28
N PHE A 256 -3.42 16.71 -24.99
CA PHE A 256 -2.19 17.01 -25.73
C PHE A 256 -1.10 15.95 -25.51
N LYS A 257 -0.98 15.41 -24.28
CA LYS A 257 -0.04 14.33 -23.98
C LYS A 257 -0.43 13.04 -24.70
N GLU A 258 -1.70 12.67 -24.68
CA GLU A 258 -2.19 11.49 -25.39
C GLU A 258 -1.96 11.62 -26.91
N PHE A 259 -2.21 12.82 -27.46
CA PHE A 259 -1.86 13.12 -28.86
C PHE A 259 -0.37 13.01 -29.15
N GLN A 260 0.50 13.51 -28.25
CA GLN A 260 1.96 13.40 -28.40
C GLN A 260 2.40 11.93 -28.37
N SER A 261 1.92 11.13 -27.41
CA SER A 261 2.23 9.70 -27.33
C SER A 261 1.76 8.96 -28.58
N ALA A 262 0.56 9.25 -29.10
CA ALA A 262 0.07 8.68 -30.35
C ALA A 262 0.93 9.07 -31.57
N TYR A 263 1.44 10.30 -31.62
CA TYR A 263 2.34 10.75 -32.67
C TYR A 263 3.72 10.06 -32.60
N GLU A 264 4.29 9.95 -31.40
CA GLU A 264 5.53 9.21 -31.14
C GLU A 264 5.37 7.72 -31.49
N ALA A 265 4.22 7.12 -31.20
CA ALA A 265 3.88 5.76 -31.57
C ALA A 265 3.93 5.55 -33.09
N VAL A 266 3.31 6.44 -33.87
CA VAL A 266 3.35 6.39 -35.35
C VAL A 266 4.77 6.49 -35.87
N GLY A 267 5.58 7.39 -35.31
CA GLY A 267 7.00 7.51 -35.68
C GLY A 267 7.80 6.24 -35.37
N THR A 268 7.55 5.65 -34.20
CA THR A 268 8.21 4.41 -33.75
C THR A 268 7.76 3.22 -34.60
N ASP A 269 6.48 3.13 -34.98
CA ASP A 269 5.98 2.08 -35.87
C ASP A 269 6.61 2.14 -37.26
N LEU A 270 6.78 3.35 -37.79
CA LEU A 270 7.51 3.56 -39.04
C LEU A 270 8.96 3.13 -38.94
N PHE A 271 9.63 3.46 -37.83
CA PHE A 271 11.01 3.06 -37.57
C PHE A 271 11.16 1.54 -37.44
N ASP A 272 10.30 0.88 -36.68
CA ASP A 272 10.36 -0.57 -36.45
C ASP A 272 10.14 -1.41 -37.71
N GLN A 273 9.27 -0.95 -38.61
CA GLN A 273 9.13 -1.58 -39.93
C GLN A 273 10.44 -1.56 -40.73
N GLN A 274 11.30 -0.59 -40.47
CA GLN A 274 12.60 -0.42 -41.12
C GLN A 274 13.78 -0.92 -40.27
N GLU A 275 13.58 -1.23 -38.98
CA GLU A 275 14.63 -1.63 -38.04
C GLU A 275 15.43 -2.83 -38.58
N GLY A 276 14.77 -3.83 -39.15
CA GLY A 276 15.43 -4.99 -39.73
C GLY A 276 16.40 -4.66 -40.87
N ALA A 277 16.05 -3.67 -41.69
CA ALA A 277 16.90 -3.19 -42.78
C ALA A 277 18.03 -2.29 -42.27
N LEU A 278 17.71 -1.36 -41.36
CA LEU A 278 18.66 -0.43 -40.74
C LEU A 278 19.70 -1.17 -39.90
N ARG A 279 19.29 -2.14 -39.09
CA ARG A 279 20.19 -2.95 -38.27
C ARG A 279 21.16 -3.78 -39.12
N LYS A 280 20.67 -4.40 -40.21
CA LYS A 280 21.53 -5.11 -41.17
C LYS A 280 22.54 -4.16 -41.80
N LEU A 281 22.12 -2.96 -42.19
CA LEU A 281 23.01 -1.95 -42.76
C LEU A 281 24.10 -1.54 -41.77
N THR A 282 23.74 -1.22 -40.52
CA THR A 282 24.68 -0.84 -39.47
C THR A 282 25.68 -1.95 -39.17
N GLN A 283 25.21 -3.20 -39.02
CA GLN A 283 26.07 -4.36 -38.78
C GLN A 283 26.95 -4.75 -39.98
N THR A 284 26.60 -4.31 -41.19
CA THR A 284 27.43 -4.51 -42.39
C THR A 284 28.44 -3.38 -42.56
N ALA A 285 28.16 -2.20 -42.01
CA ALA A 285 29.01 -1.01 -42.09
C ALA A 285 30.04 -0.90 -40.95
N THR A 286 29.82 -1.59 -39.82
CA THR A 286 30.76 -1.75 -38.69
C THR A 286 31.42 -3.12 -38.71
#